data_AF-A0A536LIF6-F1
#
_entry.id   AF-A0A536LIF6-F1
#
_cell.length_a   1.000
_cell.length_b   1.000
_cell.length_c   1.000
_cell.angle_alpha   90.00
_cell.angle_beta   90.00
_cell.angle_gamma   90.00
#
_symmetry.space_group_name_H-M   'P 1'
#
loop_
_entity.id
_entity.type
_entity.pdbx_description
1 polymer ?
#
loop_
_entity_poly.entity_id
_entity_poly.type
_entity_poly.pdbx_seq_one_letter_code
_entity_poly.pdbx_strand_id
1 'polypeptide(L)'
;MPISARANPGNREYRCSSGRIRLAVQTEEQWHSLAVCLGRPELAYAGAWEAVGKSHPDGEVALVLQEIFAEDPAELWAKRLKAHGVPSESSSRNPA
;
A
#
# COMPACT_ATOMS: atom_id res chain seq x y z
N MET A 1 -5.47 -20.21 14.78
CA MET A 1 -6.52 -19.32 14.26
C MET A 1 -5.95 -18.60 13.06
N PRO A 2 -6.58 -18.59 11.88
CA PRO A 2 -6.12 -17.70 10.82
C PRO A 2 -6.32 -16.27 11.33
N ILE A 3 -5.22 -15.53 11.47
CA ILE A 3 -5.24 -14.09 11.67
C ILE A 3 -6.10 -13.52 10.54
N SER A 4 -7.36 -13.22 10.84
CA SER A 4 -8.19 -12.41 9.96
C SER A 4 -7.43 -11.10 9.83
N ALA A 5 -6.73 -10.93 8.70
CA ALA A 5 -5.81 -9.84 8.50
C ALA A 5 -6.59 -8.54 8.70
N ARG A 6 -6.38 -7.91 9.85
CA ARG A 6 -7.15 -6.76 10.30
C ARG A 6 -6.94 -5.67 9.24
N ALA A 7 -8.03 -5.11 8.72
CA ALA A 7 -7.95 -4.06 7.72
C ALA A 7 -7.09 -2.91 8.28
N ASN A 8 -6.00 -2.62 7.60
CA ASN A 8 -5.06 -1.57 7.95
C ASN A 8 -4.55 -0.91 6.65
N PRO A 9 -3.88 0.24 6.72
CA PRO A 9 -3.39 0.93 5.52
C PRO A 9 -2.47 0.07 4.62
N GLY A 10 -1.72 -0.89 5.18
CA GLY A 10 -0.87 -1.81 4.41
C GLY A 10 -1.60 -3.01 3.78
N ASN A 11 -2.86 -3.25 4.13
CA ASN A 11 -3.67 -4.36 3.62
C ASN A 11 -5.06 -3.89 3.20
N ARG A 12 -5.11 -3.16 2.06
CA ARG A 12 -6.25 -2.39 1.58
C ARG A 12 -6.19 -2.18 0.06
N GLU A 13 -7.34 -1.94 -0.56
CA GLU A 13 -7.45 -1.44 -1.94
C GLU A 13 -7.41 0.10 -2.00
N TYR A 14 -6.60 0.63 -2.92
CA TYR A 14 -6.45 2.05 -3.23
C TYR A 14 -6.87 2.33 -4.67
N ARG A 15 -7.48 3.49 -4.88
CA ARG A 15 -7.79 3.97 -6.23
C ARG A 15 -6.56 4.67 -6.80
N CYS A 16 -6.21 4.30 -8.02
CA CYS A 16 -5.14 4.94 -8.78
C CYS A 16 -5.72 5.90 -9.81
N SER A 17 -4.85 6.63 -10.52
CA SER A 17 -5.24 7.46 -11.67
C SER A 17 -6.03 6.64 -12.71
N SER A 18 -5.57 5.40 -12.94
CA SER A 18 -6.28 4.39 -13.74
C SER A 18 -6.20 3.04 -13.05
N GLY A 19 -7.35 2.38 -12.91
CA GLY A 19 -7.48 1.11 -12.19
C GLY A 19 -7.38 1.26 -10.67
N ARG A 20 -7.14 0.14 -10.00
CA ARG A 20 -7.01 0.05 -8.54
C ARG A 20 -5.82 -0.82 -8.18
N ILE A 21 -5.25 -0.60 -7.01
CA ILE A 21 -4.17 -1.42 -6.48
C ILE A 21 -4.52 -1.91 -5.08
N ARG A 22 -4.36 -3.21 -4.85
CA ARG A 22 -4.51 -3.83 -3.54
C ARG A 22 -3.13 -4.06 -2.95
N LEU A 23 -2.90 -3.52 -1.76
CA LEU A 23 -1.73 -3.84 -0.95
C LEU A 23 -2.05 -5.05 -0.06
N ALA A 24 -1.04 -5.90 0.12
CA ALA A 24 -1.10 -7.07 1.01
C ALA A 24 0.18 -7.16 1.85
N VAL A 25 0.62 -6.02 2.40
CA VAL A 25 1.81 -5.92 3.24
C VAL A 25 1.55 -6.66 4.55
N GLN A 26 2.49 -7.52 4.94
CA GLN A 26 2.37 -8.38 6.12
C GLN A 26 3.53 -8.20 7.11
N THR A 27 4.65 -7.61 6.68
CA THR A 27 5.85 -7.43 7.50
C THR A 27 6.34 -6.00 7.49
N GLU A 28 7.11 -5.62 8.52
CA GLU A 28 7.74 -4.30 8.61
C GLU A 28 8.71 -4.06 7.46
N GLU A 29 9.46 -5.08 7.03
CA GLU A 29 10.38 -4.98 5.89
C GLU A 29 9.64 -4.62 4.59
N GLN A 30 8.47 -5.23 4.36
CA GLN A 30 7.64 -4.92 3.19
C GLN A 30 7.04 -3.50 3.29
N TRP A 31 6.66 -3.07 4.49
CA TRP A 31 6.21 -1.69 4.74
C TRP A 31 7.33 -0.68 4.46
N HIS A 32 8.54 -0.98 4.91
CA HIS A 32 9.71 -0.16 4.67
C HIS A 32 10.04 -0.07 3.17
N SER A 33 10.02 -1.20 2.45
CA SER A 33 10.19 -1.22 0.99
C SER A 33 9.11 -0.41 0.26
N LEU A 34 7.87 -0.43 0.75
CA LEU A 34 6.79 0.41 0.22
C LEU A 34 7.08 1.89 0.45
N ALA A 35 7.47 2.30 1.66
CA ALA A 35 7.81 3.69 1.95
C ALA A 35 8.96 4.22 1.06
N VAL A 36 9.99 3.39 0.84
CA VAL A 36 11.09 3.70 -0.09
C VAL A 36 10.59 3.81 -1.54
N CYS A 37 9.73 2.88 -1.98
CA CYS A 37 9.15 2.89 -3.32
C CYS A 37 8.28 4.14 -3.58
N LEU A 38 7.61 4.64 -2.54
CA LEU A 38 6.79 5.85 -2.61
C LEU A 38 7.63 7.13 -2.49
N GLY A 39 8.94 7.03 -2.23
CA GLY A 39 9.80 8.18 -1.99
C GLY A 39 9.52 8.90 -0.66
N ARG A 40 8.87 8.21 0.29
CA ARG A 40 8.42 8.75 1.58
C ARG A 40 9.05 7.94 2.73
N PRO A 41 10.37 7.97 2.91
CA PRO A 41 11.05 7.20 3.96
C PRO A 41 10.58 7.57 5.38
N GLU A 42 9.99 8.75 5.57
CA GLU A 42 9.40 9.13 6.86
C GLU A 42 8.24 8.24 7.30
N LEU A 43 7.60 7.51 6.37
CA LEU A 43 6.55 6.55 6.70
C LEU A 43 7.09 5.24 7.28
N ALA A 44 8.42 5.01 7.22
CA ALA A 44 9.07 3.79 7.67
C ALA A 44 10.02 4.00 8.85
N TYR A 45 9.66 4.90 9.77
CA TYR A 45 10.37 5.02 11.05
C TYR A 45 10.23 3.73 11.89
N ALA A 46 11.13 3.53 12.86
CA ALA A 46 11.11 2.36 13.73
C ALA A 46 9.76 2.25 14.48
N GLY A 47 9.05 1.13 14.30
CA GLY A 47 7.72 0.91 14.88
C GLY A 47 6.56 1.48 14.06
N ALA A 48 6.81 2.05 12.88
CA ALA A 48 5.75 2.52 11.98
C ALA A 48 4.79 1.39 11.60
N TRP A 49 5.30 0.18 11.36
CA TRP A 49 4.46 -0.98 11.04
C TRP A 49 3.49 -1.34 12.17
N GLU A 50 3.96 -1.35 13.42
CA GLU A 50 3.07 -1.56 14.57
C GLU A 50 2.03 -0.46 14.72
N ALA A 51 2.41 0.80 14.50
CA ALA A 51 1.49 1.94 14.54
C ALA A 51 0.42 1.80 13.45
N VAL A 52 0.80 1.45 12.22
CA VAL A 52 -0.09 1.22 11.08
C VAL A 52 -1.03 0.04 11.34
N GLY A 53 -0.51 -1.06 11.91
CA GLY A 53 -1.31 -2.23 12.27
C GLY A 53 -2.36 -1.98 13.36
N LYS A 54 -2.14 -0.96 14.22
CA LYS A 54 -3.09 -0.50 15.26
C LYS A 54 -3.98 0.64 14.79
N SER A 55 -3.65 1.28 13.66
CA SER A 55 -4.36 2.45 13.13
C SER A 55 -5.63 2.07 12.38
N HIS A 56 -6.53 3.05 12.25
CA HIS A 56 -7.73 2.89 11.44
C HIS A 56 -7.37 2.71 9.96
N PRO A 57 -8.03 1.80 9.21
CA PRO A 57 -7.76 1.59 7.78
C PRO A 57 -7.99 2.82 6.91
N ASP A 58 -8.77 3.79 7.40
CA ASP A 58 -9.04 5.11 6.77
C ASP A 58 -8.37 6.28 7.50
N GLY A 59 -7.32 6.00 8.28
CA GLY A 59 -6.55 7.03 8.96
C GLY A 59 -5.68 7.87 8.01
N GLU A 60 -4.92 8.79 8.59
CA GLU A 60 -4.05 9.73 7.87
C GLU A 60 -3.09 9.03 6.88
N VAL A 61 -2.48 7.91 7.29
CA VAL A 61 -1.59 7.11 6.43
C VAL A 61 -2.32 6.60 5.19
N ALA A 62 -3.58 6.17 5.31
CA ALA A 62 -4.34 5.70 4.16
C ALA A 62 -4.72 6.83 3.21
N LEU A 63 -4.98 8.04 3.73
CA LEU A 63 -5.21 9.22 2.90
C LEU A 63 -3.95 9.58 2.10
N VAL A 64 -2.79 9.61 2.76
CA VAL A 64 -1.50 9.86 2.10
C VAL A 64 -1.22 8.82 1.01
N LEU A 65 -1.42 7.54 1.32
CA LEU A 65 -1.27 6.47 0.33
C LEU A 65 -2.24 6.64 -0.83
N GLN A 66 -3.50 7.00 -0.56
CA GLN A 66 -4.51 7.23 -1.59
C GLN A 66 -4.13 8.40 -2.52
N GLU A 67 -3.60 9.49 -1.98
CA GLU A 67 -3.14 10.63 -2.78
C GLU A 67 -1.97 10.23 -3.69
N ILE A 68 -0.96 9.54 -3.14
CA ILE A 68 0.21 9.09 -3.92
C ILE A 68 -0.21 8.09 -5.01
N PHE A 69 -1.05 7.10 -4.66
CA PHE A 69 -1.51 6.13 -5.63
C PHE A 69 -2.36 6.76 -6.74
N ALA A 70 -3.05 7.86 -6.46
CA ALA A 70 -3.85 8.60 -7.44
C ALA A 70 -3.00 9.35 -8.48
N GLU A 71 -1.71 9.55 -8.26
CA GLU A 71 -0.82 10.26 -9.21
C GLU A 71 -0.54 9.45 -10.48
N ASP A 72 -0.40 8.13 -10.34
CA ASP A 72 0.06 7.22 -11.40
C ASP A 72 -0.95 6.06 -11.61
N PRO A 73 -0.94 5.38 -12.78
CA PRO A 73 -1.82 4.25 -13.04
C PRO A 73 -1.42 3.00 -12.23
N ALA A 74 -2.40 2.16 -11.89
CA ALA A 74 -2.21 0.98 -11.04
C ALA A 74 -1.17 -0.01 -11.60
N GLU A 75 -1.09 -0.17 -12.92
CA GLU A 75 -0.09 -1.03 -13.57
C GLU A 75 1.34 -0.54 -13.35
N LEU A 76 1.56 0.79 -13.36
CA LEU A 76 2.86 1.39 -13.12
C LEU A 76 3.26 1.20 -11.65
N TRP A 77 2.31 1.44 -10.73
CA TRP A 77 2.52 1.18 -9.32
C TRP A 77 2.82 -0.29 -9.02
N ALA A 78 2.08 -1.23 -9.59
CA ALA A 78 2.35 -2.65 -9.40
C ALA A 78 3.73 -3.06 -9.92
N LYS A 79 4.19 -2.51 -11.05
CA LYS A 79 5.56 -2.72 -11.54
C LYS A 79 6.61 -2.19 -10.54
N ARG A 80 6.43 -0.97 -10.04
CA ARG A 80 7.33 -0.35 -9.05
C ARG A 80 7.35 -1.17 -7.74
N LEU A 81 6.18 -1.45 -7.16
CA LEU A 81 6.05 -2.20 -5.92
C LEU A 81 6.63 -3.61 -6.04
N LYS A 82 6.39 -4.31 -7.15
CA LYS A 82 6.98 -5.62 -7.41
C LYS A 82 8.50 -5.57 -7.51
N ALA A 83 9.07 -4.53 -8.12
CA ALA A 83 10.52 -4.33 -8.19
C ALA A 83 11.15 -4.12 -6.79
N HIS A 84 10.39 -3.56 -5.85
CA HIS A 84 10.78 -3.37 -4.45
C HIS A 84 10.39 -4.55 -3.54
N GLY A 85 9.84 -5.65 -4.08
CA GLY A 85 9.43 -6.82 -3.30
C GLY A 85 8.19 -6.61 -2.44
N VAL A 86 7.39 -5.58 -2.72
CA VAL A 86 6.17 -5.28 -1.99
C VAL A 86 5.00 -6.09 -2.56
N PRO A 87 4.31 -6.91 -1.74
CA PRO A 87 3.16 -7.68 -2.19
C PRO A 87 1.99 -6.76 -2.54
N SER A 88 1.66 -6.71 -3.83
CA SER A 88 0.59 -5.87 -4.39
C SER A 88 -0.05 -6.52 -5.61
N GLU A 89 -1.32 -6.22 -5.83
CA GLU A 89 -2.10 -6.68 -6.97
C GLU A 89 -2.76 -5.48 -7.65
N SER A 90 -2.51 -5.28 -8.95
CA SER A 90 -3.24 -4.27 -9.73
C SER A 90 -4.48 -4.88 -10.35
N SER A 91 -5.57 -4.12 -10.34
CA SER A 91 -6.80 -4.41 -11.07
C SER A 91 -7.07 -3.24 -12.01
N SER A 92 -6.77 -3.44 -13.29
CA SER A 92 -7.35 -2.61 -14.34
C SER A 92 -8.76 -3.14 -14.59
N ARG A 93 -9.78 -2.35 -14.26
CA ARG A 93 -11.11 -2.61 -14.82
C ARG A 93 -11.01 -2.25 -16.29
N ASN A 94 -10.70 -3.22 -17.14
CA ASN A 94 -10.78 -3.09 -18.59
C ASN A 94 -12.23 -2.72 -18.93
N PRO A 95 -12.55 -1.52 -19.46
CA PRO A 95 -13.82 -1.34 -20.11
C PRO A 95 -13.75 -2.15 -21.41
N ALA A 96 -14.43 -3.29 -21.43
CA ALA A 96 -14.73 -3.99 -22.67
C ALA A 96 -15.53 -3.08 -23.62
#